data_AF-A0A2V8KYX2-F1
#
_entry.id   AF-A0A2V8KYX2-F1
#
_cell.length_a   1.000
_cell.length_b   1.000
_cell.length_c   1.000
_cell.angle_alpha   90.00
_cell.angle_beta   90.00
_cell.angle_gamma   90.00
#
_symmetry.space_group_name_H-M   'P 1'
#
loop_
_entity.id
_entity.type
_entity.pdbx_description
1 polymer ?
#
loop_
_entity_poly.entity_id
_entity_poly.type
_entity_poly.pdbx_seq_one_letter_code
_entity_poly.pdbx_strand_id
1 'polypeptide(L)'
;MGRPERVYPSKKTIPVLIDEESVRAAERQIDSCEACAPDQAEIPFDYVLDSMTGCEPEITDYVLEKPAKCPRCSGEVLTGYWRWYDSETEGRKAFISPSTLVKLKRE
;
A
#
# COMPACT_ATOMS: atom_id res chain seq x y z
N MET A 1 18.14 -30.43 -18.68
CA MET A 1 17.66 -29.91 -17.38
C MET A 1 17.17 -28.50 -17.61
N GLY A 2 15.88 -28.35 -17.94
CA GLY A 2 15.28 -27.04 -18.17
C GLY A 2 15.20 -26.29 -16.85
N ARG A 3 15.83 -25.12 -16.77
CA ARG A 3 15.58 -24.19 -15.67
C ARG A 3 14.06 -23.98 -15.62
N PRO A 4 13.39 -24.14 -14.46
CA PRO A 4 11.99 -23.78 -14.40
C PRO A 4 11.90 -22.30 -14.76
N GLU A 5 11.24 -21.99 -15.88
CA GLU A 5 10.83 -20.63 -16.19
C GLU A 5 10.14 -20.10 -14.94
N ARG A 6 10.72 -19.06 -14.35
CA ARG A 6 10.13 -18.35 -13.23
C ARG A 6 8.81 -17.77 -13.75
N VAL A 7 7.72 -18.51 -13.58
CA VAL A 7 6.38 -18.00 -13.81
C VAL A 7 6.14 -16.99 -12.69
N TYR A 8 6.55 -15.74 -12.91
CA TYR A 8 6.05 -14.59 -12.17
C TYR A 8 4.52 -14.67 -12.24
N PRO A 9 3.77 -14.56 -11.13
CA PRO A 9 2.36 -14.26 -11.27
C PRO A 9 2.31 -12.95 -12.05
N SER A 10 1.93 -13.05 -13.30
CA SER A 10 1.78 -11.96 -14.25
C SER A 10 0.58 -11.11 -13.88
N LYS A 11 0.39 -10.75 -12.60
CA LYS A 11 -0.33 -9.53 -12.29
C LYS A 11 0.59 -8.41 -12.76
N LYS A 12 0.36 -7.93 -13.98
CA LYS A 12 0.95 -6.69 -14.48
C LYS A 12 0.42 -5.57 -13.59
N THR A 13 1.07 -5.38 -12.45
CA THR A 13 0.74 -4.26 -11.59
C THR A 13 1.31 -3.01 -12.24
N ILE A 14 0.48 -2.03 -12.58
CA ILE A 14 0.94 -0.79 -13.19
C ILE A 14 1.46 0.10 -12.08
N PRO A 15 2.76 0.45 -12.05
CA PRO A 15 3.27 1.36 -11.04
C PRO A 15 2.69 2.74 -11.30
N VAL A 16 1.89 3.23 -10.36
CA VAL A 16 1.33 4.58 -10.39
C VAL A 16 2.09 5.39 -9.35
N LEU A 17 2.82 6.39 -9.86
CA LEU A 17 3.49 7.38 -9.04
C LEU A 17 2.44 8.33 -8.47
N ILE A 18 2.40 8.40 -7.14
CA ILE A 18 1.57 9.34 -6.41
C ILE A 18 2.45 10.53 -6.03
N ASP A 19 2.14 11.67 -6.64
CA ASP A 19 2.80 12.95 -6.42
C ASP A 19 2.64 13.44 -4.97
N GLU A 20 3.55 14.29 -4.49
CA GLU A 20 3.49 14.83 -3.12
C GLU A 20 2.14 15.51 -2.83
N GLU A 21 1.58 16.22 -3.80
CA GLU A 21 0.28 16.90 -3.63
C GLU A 21 -0.85 15.89 -3.36
N SER A 22 -0.88 14.79 -4.11
CA SER A 22 -1.84 13.71 -3.90
C SER A 22 -1.61 13.02 -2.56
N VAL A 23 -0.36 12.75 -2.18
CA VAL A 23 -0.04 12.24 -0.83
C VAL A 23 -0.60 13.16 0.24
N ARG A 24 -0.35 14.48 0.14
CA ARG A 24 -0.89 15.46 1.09
C ARG A 24 -2.41 15.54 1.08
N ALA A 25 -3.06 15.30 -0.05
CA ALA A 25 -4.51 15.22 -0.12
C ALA A 25 -5.02 13.99 0.63
N ALA A 26 -4.41 12.82 0.44
CA ALA A 26 -4.71 11.61 1.21
C ALA A 26 -4.48 11.81 2.71
N GLU A 27 -3.36 12.42 3.12
CA GLU A 27 -3.06 12.74 4.52
C GLU A 27 -4.16 13.62 5.15
N ARG A 28 -4.74 14.56 4.40
CA ARG A 28 -5.84 15.41 4.90
C ARG A 28 -7.15 14.64 5.08
N GLN A 29 -7.39 13.64 4.23
CA GLN A 29 -8.54 12.73 4.32
C GLN A 29 -8.39 11.75 5.49
N ILE A 30 -7.16 11.43 5.89
CA ILE A 30 -6.91 10.62 7.07
C ILE A 30 -7.26 11.42 8.34
N ASP A 31 -8.06 10.80 9.21
CA ASP A 31 -8.28 11.23 10.58
C ASP A 31 -7.20 10.66 11.51
N SER A 32 -6.99 9.34 11.43
CA SER A 32 -6.14 8.59 12.37
C SER A 32 -5.46 7.38 11.69
N CYS A 33 -4.29 6.98 12.20
CA CYS A 33 -3.49 5.83 11.75
C CYS A 33 -3.71 4.61 12.69
N GLU A 34 -3.43 3.38 12.24
CA GLU A 34 -3.46 2.20 13.13
C GLU A 34 -2.52 2.33 14.33
N ALA A 35 -1.42 3.07 14.17
CA ALA A 35 -0.46 3.28 15.24
C ALA A 35 -1.00 4.17 16.38
N CYS A 36 -1.93 5.08 16.11
CA CYS A 36 -2.53 5.96 17.14
C CYS A 36 -3.94 5.57 17.53
N ALA A 37 -4.69 4.95 16.61
CA ALA A 37 -6.06 4.54 16.81
C ALA A 37 -6.30 3.20 16.10
N PRO A 38 -5.73 2.09 16.64
CA PRO A 38 -5.90 0.77 16.05
C PRO A 38 -7.38 0.34 16.01
N ASP A 39 -8.19 0.84 16.94
CA ASP A 39 -9.63 0.57 17.02
C ASP A 39 -10.44 1.31 15.93
N GLN A 40 -9.89 2.40 15.38
CA GLN A 40 -10.56 3.21 14.36
C GLN A 40 -10.03 2.94 12.95
N ALA A 41 -8.79 2.46 12.83
CA ALA A 41 -8.11 2.21 11.58
C ALA A 41 -8.63 0.92 10.93
N GLU A 42 -9.68 1.06 10.14
CA GLU A 42 -10.36 -0.06 9.46
C GLU A 42 -10.09 -0.11 7.96
N ILE A 43 -9.60 0.99 7.37
CA ILE A 43 -9.49 1.18 5.92
C ILE A 43 -8.01 1.12 5.54
N PRO A 44 -7.58 0.26 4.60
CA PRO A 44 -6.19 0.25 4.14
C PRO A 44 -5.88 1.52 3.35
N PHE A 45 -4.66 2.03 3.49
CA PHE A 45 -4.23 3.25 2.78
C PHE A 45 -4.35 3.14 1.25
N ASP A 46 -4.15 1.94 0.70
CA ASP A 46 -4.41 1.62 -0.72
C ASP A 46 -5.81 2.01 -1.19
N TYR A 47 -6.83 1.85 -0.34
CA TYR A 47 -8.21 2.21 -0.67
C TYR A 47 -8.40 3.73 -0.79
N VAL A 48 -7.62 4.50 -0.03
CA VAL A 48 -7.61 5.97 -0.13
C VAL A 48 -7.00 6.40 -1.45
N LEU A 49 -5.93 5.73 -1.88
CA LEU A 49 -5.26 6.00 -3.15
C LEU A 49 -6.12 5.59 -4.33
N ASP A 50 -6.80 4.44 -4.27
CA ASP A 50 -7.82 4.03 -5.24
C ASP A 50 -8.94 5.06 -5.36
N SER A 51 -9.49 5.51 -4.23
CA SER A 51 -10.56 6.51 -4.25
C SER A 51 -10.12 7.85 -4.85
N MET A 52 -8.84 8.24 -4.70
CA MET A 52 -8.31 9.47 -5.30
C MET A 52 -7.91 9.34 -6.77
N THR A 53 -7.32 8.20 -7.15
CA THR A 53 -6.81 8.00 -8.52
C THR A 53 -7.84 7.36 -9.44
N GLY A 54 -8.87 6.72 -8.89
CA GLY A 54 -9.83 5.89 -9.61
C GLY A 54 -9.21 4.60 -10.17
N CYS A 55 -8.05 4.17 -9.65
CA CYS A 55 -7.31 3.01 -10.15
C CYS A 55 -7.48 1.78 -9.25
N GLU A 56 -7.81 0.63 -9.85
CA GLU A 56 -8.03 -0.60 -9.11
C GLU A 56 -6.77 -1.06 -8.31
N PRO A 57 -6.85 -1.19 -6.97
CA PRO A 57 -5.71 -1.53 -6.11
C PRO A 57 -5.25 -2.99 -6.28
N GLU A 58 -6.02 -3.82 -6.97
CA GLU A 58 -5.66 -5.22 -7.25
C GLU A 58 -4.65 -5.39 -8.39
N ILE A 59 -4.52 -4.36 -9.24
CA ILE A 59 -3.69 -4.33 -10.45
C ILE A 59 -2.83 -3.06 -10.53
N THR A 60 -2.83 -2.23 -9.51
CA THR A 60 -2.07 -0.97 -9.47
C THR A 60 -1.12 -0.97 -8.27
N ASP A 61 0.15 -0.66 -8.51
CA ASP A 61 1.17 -0.60 -7.46
C ASP A 61 1.42 0.87 -7.16
N TYR A 62 0.95 1.33 -6.01
CA TYR A 62 1.06 2.72 -5.64
C TYR A 62 2.43 3.02 -5.07
N VAL A 63 3.22 3.75 -5.86
CA VAL A 63 4.54 4.24 -5.46
C VAL A 63 4.39 5.68 -5.00
N LEU A 64 4.43 5.89 -3.69
CA LEU A 64 4.40 7.23 -3.11
C LEU A 64 5.75 7.92 -3.36
N GLU A 65 5.74 9.14 -3.90
CA GLU A 65 6.98 9.93 -4.02
C GLU A 65 7.55 10.28 -2.63
N LYS A 66 6.66 10.47 -1.64
CA LYS A 66 7.02 10.66 -0.24
C LYS A 66 6.23 9.75 0.68
N PRO A 67 6.82 9.28 1.79
CA PRO A 67 6.08 8.52 2.79
C PRO A 67 4.93 9.38 3.31
N ALA A 68 3.71 8.84 3.23
CA ALA A 68 2.55 9.49 3.80
C ALA A 68 2.70 9.54 5.32
N LYS A 69 2.20 10.60 5.96
CA LYS A 69 2.24 10.80 7.40
C LYS A 69 0.86 11.02 7.92
N CYS A 70 0.57 10.39 9.04
CA CYS A 70 -0.69 10.62 9.72
C CYS A 70 -0.71 12.03 10.33
N PRO A 71 -1.74 12.86 10.09
CA PRO A 71 -1.83 14.19 10.68
C PRO A 71 -1.96 14.17 12.21
N ARG A 72 -2.50 13.08 12.78
CA ARG A 72 -2.68 12.89 14.22
C ARG A 72 -1.41 12.42 14.95
N CYS A 73 -0.74 11.41 14.38
CA CYS A 73 0.35 10.69 15.04
C CYS A 73 1.73 11.07 14.49
N SER A 74 1.80 11.76 13.35
CA SER A 74 3.00 11.95 12.52
C SER A 74 3.71 10.65 12.14
N GLY A 75 3.07 9.50 12.38
CA GLY A 75 3.58 8.19 12.02
C GLY A 75 3.55 7.99 10.50
N GLU A 76 4.55 7.28 10.00
CA GLU A 76 4.67 6.93 8.59
C GLU A 76 3.59 5.92 8.21
N VAL A 77 2.85 6.22 7.16
CA VAL A 77 1.79 5.41 6.58
C VAL A 77 2.32 4.84 5.27
N LEU A 78 2.36 3.52 5.17
CA LEU A 78 2.93 2.80 4.04
C LEU A 78 1.83 2.06 3.27
N THR A 79 1.97 2.03 1.94
CA THR A 79 1.16 1.17 1.07
C THR A 79 1.58 -0.29 1.23
N GLY A 80 0.65 -1.21 0.94
CA GLY A 80 0.90 -2.63 1.08
C GLY A 80 1.54 -3.17 -0.17
N TYR A 81 2.80 -3.59 -0.10
CA TYR A 81 3.49 -4.21 -1.25
C TYR A 81 3.56 -5.72 -1.10
N TRP A 82 3.27 -6.41 -2.20
CA TRP A 82 3.53 -7.83 -2.37
C TRP A 82 5.01 -8.05 -2.64
N ARG A 83 5.80 -8.39 -1.62
CA ARG A 83 7.21 -8.73 -1.80
C ARG A 83 7.36 -10.25 -1.90
N TRP A 84 7.55 -10.74 -3.12
CA TRP A 84 7.88 -12.13 -3.36
C TRP A 84 9.36 -12.36 -3.06
N TYR A 85 9.67 -13.27 -2.14
CA TYR A 85 11.04 -13.73 -1.90
C TYR A 85 11.17 -15.18 -2.38
N ASP A 86 12.16 -15.43 -3.23
CA ASP A 86 12.52 -16.75 -3.69
C ASP A 86 13.63 -17.26 -2.77
N SER A 87 13.29 -18.14 -1.82
CA SER A 87 14.30 -18.79 -0.97
C SER A 87 14.62 -20.16 -1.54
N GLU A 88 15.90 -20.41 -1.84
CA GLU A 88 16.37 -21.66 -2.47
C GLU A 88 16.05 -22.92 -1.63
N THR A 89 15.80 -22.75 -0.32
CA THR A 89 15.57 -23.86 0.64
C THR A 89 14.11 -24.13 0.99
N GLU A 90 13.20 -23.17 0.80
CA GLU A 90 11.81 -23.25 1.31
C GLU A 90 10.72 -23.03 0.25
N GLY A 91 11.10 -22.78 -1.00
CA GLY A 91 10.15 -22.40 -2.05
C GLY A 91 9.67 -20.96 -1.95
N ARG A 92 8.69 -20.59 -2.79
CA ARG A 92 8.25 -19.21 -2.99
C ARG A 92 7.40 -18.73 -1.80
N LYS A 93 7.95 -17.85 -0.95
CA LYS A 93 7.20 -17.19 0.13
C LYS A 93 6.75 -15.80 -0.34
N ALA A 94 5.44 -15.57 -0.32
CA ALA A 94 4.90 -14.22 -0.40
C ALA A 94 5.04 -13.58 0.98
N PHE A 95 5.83 -12.50 1.09
CA PHE A 95 5.77 -11.63 2.25
C PHE A 95 4.77 -10.52 1.93
N ILE A 96 3.55 -10.67 2.46
CA ILE A 96 2.55 -9.61 2.42
C ILE A 96 2.94 -8.66 3.54
N SER A 97 3.50 -7.50 3.20
CA SER A 97 3.57 -6.41 4.17
C SER A 97 2.17 -5.79 4.18
N PRO A 98 1.39 -5.93 5.28
CA PRO A 98 0.07 -5.34 5.33
C PRO A 98 0.20 -3.82 5.11
N SER A 99 -0.62 -3.27 4.22
CA SER A 99 -0.79 -1.82 4.10
C SER A 99 -1.16 -1.25 5.45
N THR A 100 -0.64 -0.06 5.78
CA THR A 100 -1.02 0.62 7.01
C THR A 100 -2.52 0.92 6.99
N LEU A 101 -3.21 0.53 8.05
CA LEU A 101 -4.63 0.85 8.20
C LEU A 101 -4.77 2.30 8.68
N VAL A 102 -5.76 2.99 8.11
CA VAL A 102 -6.09 4.38 8.41
C VAL A 102 -7.60 4.52 8.60
N LYS A 103 -8.00 5.57 9.33
CA LYS A 103 -9.37 6.03 9.42
C LYS A 103 -9.52 7.25 8.56
N LEU A 104 -10.51 7.26 7.67
CA LEU A 104 -10.89 8.45 6.91
C LEU A 104 -11.79 9.36 7.75
N LYS A 105 -11.64 10.67 7.59
CA LYS A 105 -12.61 11.67 8.05
C LYS A 105 -13.89 11.47 7.24
N ARG A 106 -14.97 11.08 7.90
CA ARG A 106 -16.30 11.13 7.28
C ARG A 106 -16.71 12.60 7.16
N GLU A 107 -16.99 13.04 5.94
CA GLU A 107 -17.71 14.30 5.66
C GLU A 107 -19.15 14.25 6.19
#